data_AF-A0A150IS68-F1
#
_entry.id   AF-A0A150IS68-F1
#
_cell.length_a   1.000
_cell.length_b   1.000
_cell.length_c   1.000
_cell.angle_alpha   90.00
_cell.angle_beta   90.00
_cell.angle_gamma   90.00
#
_symmetry.space_group_name_H-M   'P 1'
#
loop_
_entity.id
_entity.type
_entity.pdbx_description
1 polymer ?
#
loop_
_entity_poly.entity_id
_entity_poly.type
_entity_poly.pdbx_seq_one_letter_code
_entity_poly.pdbx_strand_id
1 'polypeptide(L)'
;MTIQMLAGSLLVLFVPGLAWTYALFDKEIDLIERIALSIGLSLVMVPLSLFFLFNLLGIRINFENSVYMILLLTLAALFVVIFRRYNIVRSKNK
;
A
#
# COMPACT_ATOMS: atom_id res chain seq x y z
N MET A 1 -7.50 23.03 -9.22
CA MET A 1 -6.31 22.42 -9.87
C MET A 1 -5.26 21.99 -8.85
N THR A 2 -4.73 22.88 -8.01
CA THR A 2 -3.68 22.55 -7.01
C THR A 2 -4.12 21.53 -5.97
N ILE A 3 -5.32 21.67 -5.40
CA ILE A 3 -5.84 20.76 -4.36
C ILE A 3 -5.97 19.32 -4.87
N GLN A 4 -6.44 19.13 -6.12
CA GLN A 4 -6.61 17.80 -6.72
C GLN A 4 -5.26 17.10 -6.94
N MET A 5 -4.24 17.84 -7.37
CA MET A 5 -2.89 17.30 -7.58
C MET A 5 -2.26 16.89 -6.24
N LEU A 6 -2.43 17.70 -5.19
CA LEU A 6 -1.95 17.37 -3.84
C LEU A 6 -2.68 16.15 -3.27
N ALA A 7 -4.01 16.10 -3.39
CA ALA A 7 -4.80 14.97 -2.93
C ALA A 7 -4.44 13.67 -3.66
N GLY A 8 -4.28 13.73 -4.99
CA GLY A 8 -3.85 12.59 -5.79
C GLY A 8 -2.45 12.10 -5.43
N SER A 9 -1.50 13.03 -5.28
CA SER A 9 -0.13 12.71 -4.87
C SER A 9 -0.08 12.04 -3.50
N LEU A 10 -0.83 12.56 -2.52
CA LEU A 10 -0.93 11.96 -1.19
C LEU A 10 -1.58 10.58 -1.23
N LEU A 11 -2.63 10.41 -2.05
CA LEU A 11 -3.28 9.10 -2.23
C LEU A 11 -2.28 8.08 -2.78
N VAL A 12 -1.51 8.44 -3.80
CA VAL A 12 -0.58 7.53 -4.47
C VAL A 12 0.66 7.25 -3.62
N LEU A 13 1.20 8.24 -2.92
CA LEU A 13 2.49 8.14 -2.23
C LEU A 13 2.39 7.76 -0.75
N PHE A 14 1.24 7.95 -0.11
CA PHE A 14 1.10 7.70 1.34
C PHE A 14 0.13 6.57 1.66
N VAL A 15 -1.04 6.51 1.03
CA VAL A 15 -2.10 5.56 1.40
C VAL A 15 -1.66 4.10 1.29
N PRO A 16 -1.16 3.61 0.14
CA PRO A 16 -0.73 2.22 0.03
C PRO A 16 0.51 1.95 0.89
N GLY A 17 1.48 2.87 0.92
CA GLY A 17 2.68 2.76 1.75
C GLY A 17 2.36 2.57 3.23
N LEU A 18 1.47 3.39 3.79
CA LEU A 18 1.03 3.27 5.17
C LEU A 18 0.30 1.94 5.42
N ALA A 19 -0.62 1.53 4.55
CA ALA A 19 -1.33 0.26 4.71
C ALA A 19 -0.35 -0.93 4.75
N TRP A 20 0.66 -0.92 3.88
CA TRP A 20 1.71 -1.94 3.86
C TRP A 20 2.64 -1.88 5.08
N THR A 21 2.92 -0.71 5.65
CA THR A 21 3.68 -0.65 6.92
C THR A 21 2.98 -1.42 8.03
N TYR A 22 1.66 -1.29 8.16
CA TYR A 22 0.88 -2.04 9.14
C TYR A 22 0.74 -3.53 8.78
N ALA A 23 0.82 -3.87 7.49
CA ALA A 23 0.70 -5.25 7.03
C ALA A 23 1.99 -6.04 7.28
N LEU A 24 3.15 -5.44 7.05
CA LEU A 24 4.45 -6.10 7.09
C LEU A 24 5.15 -5.94 8.42
N PHE A 25 5.06 -4.77 9.04
CA PHE A 25 5.84 -4.43 10.22
C PHE A 25 5.00 -4.39 11.50
N ASP A 26 5.65 -4.71 12.62
CA ASP A 26 5.03 -4.74 13.93
C ASP A 26 4.80 -3.33 14.50
N LYS A 27 4.10 -3.28 15.64
CA LYS A 27 3.71 -2.02 16.28
C LYS A 27 4.86 -1.31 16.99
N GLU A 28 5.99 -1.97 17.20
CA GLU A 28 7.13 -1.45 17.96
C GLU A 28 8.01 -0.46 17.16
N ILE A 29 7.65 -0.19 15.90
CA ILE A 29 8.33 0.79 15.06
C ILE A 29 7.99 2.22 15.48
N ASP A 30 9.03 3.02 15.68
CA ASP A 30 8.91 4.44 16.03
C ASP A 30 8.26 5.25 14.88
N LEU A 31 7.68 6.41 15.21
CA LEU A 31 6.93 7.23 14.27
C LEU A 31 7.77 7.64 13.05
N ILE A 32 9.02 8.03 13.27
CA ILE A 32 9.92 8.48 12.20
C ILE A 32 10.22 7.32 11.24
N GLU A 33 10.51 6.13 11.78
CA GLU A 33 10.78 4.94 10.98
C GLU A 33 9.52 4.50 10.21
N ARG A 34 8.34 4.56 10.83
CA ARG A 34 7.06 4.27 10.15
C ARG A 34 6.80 5.22 8.98
N ILE A 35 7.09 6.51 9.14
CA ILE A 35 6.96 7.49 8.06
C ILE A 35 7.96 7.18 6.94
N ALA A 36 9.23 6.95 7.27
CA ALA A 36 10.26 6.60 6.29
C ALA A 36 9.91 5.33 5.51
N LEU A 37 9.47 4.28 6.22
CA LEU A 37 9.02 3.03 5.62
C LEU A 37 7.77 3.22 4.75
N SER A 38 6.82 4.06 5.15
CA SER A 38 5.62 4.31 4.34
C SER A 38 5.94 4.94 2.99
N ILE A 39 6.84 5.92 2.98
CA ILE A 39 7.28 6.59 1.75
C ILE A 39 8.07 5.61 0.88
N GLY A 40 9.04 4.90 1.48
CA GLY A 40 9.85 3.90 0.77
C GLY A 40 9.01 2.77 0.17
N LEU A 41 8.08 2.20 0.95
CA LEU A 41 7.17 1.16 0.47
C LEU A 41 6.28 1.66 -0.66
N SER A 42 5.77 2.89 -0.61
CA SER A 42 4.94 3.40 -1.70
C SER A 42 5.74 3.59 -2.99
N LEU A 43 6.96 4.14 -2.87
CA LEU A 43 7.88 4.35 -3.99
C LEU A 43 8.31 3.05 -4.66
N VAL A 44 8.35 1.93 -3.93
CA VAL A 44 8.65 0.62 -4.50
C VAL A 44 7.38 -0.07 -5.01
N MET A 45 6.35 -0.17 -4.17
CA MET A 45 5.16 -0.98 -4.45
C MET A 45 4.35 -0.44 -5.62
N VAL A 46 4.15 0.88 -5.71
CA VAL A 46 3.32 1.45 -6.79
C VAL A 46 3.98 1.28 -8.15
N PRO A 47 5.23 1.72 -8.40
CA PRO A 47 5.89 1.53 -9.69
C PRO A 47 6.10 0.06 -10.03
N LEU A 48 6.46 -0.79 -9.06
CA LEU A 48 6.67 -2.21 -9.30
C LEU A 48 5.37 -2.90 -9.74
N SER A 49 4.25 -2.53 -9.13
CA SER A 49 2.95 -3.10 -9.47
C SER A 49 2.45 -2.63 -10.84
N LEU A 50 2.68 -1.35 -11.17
CA LEU A 50 2.37 -0.83 -12.50
C LEU A 50 3.27 -1.46 -13.57
N PHE A 51 4.54 -1.66 -13.27
CA PHE A 51 5.48 -2.37 -14.14
C PHE A 51 5.02 -3.81 -14.38
N PHE A 52 4.61 -4.51 -13.32
CA PHE A 52 4.08 -5.87 -13.43
C PHE A 52 2.78 -5.93 -14.22
N LEU A 53 1.87 -4.97 -13.99
CA LEU A 53 0.62 -4.84 -14.75
C LEU A 53 0.89 -4.63 -16.24
N PHE A 54 1.85 -3.77 -16.58
CA PHE A 54 2.20 -3.49 -17.97
C PHE A 54 2.90 -4.68 -18.64
N ASN A 55 3.91 -5.27 -17.98
CA ASN A 55 4.74 -6.30 -18.58
C ASN A 55 4.07 -7.68 -18.59
N LEU A 56 3.33 -8.05 -17.54
CA LEU A 56 2.75 -9.39 -17.42
C LEU A 56 1.32 -9.47 -17.97
N LEU A 57 0.50 -8.46 -17.72
CA LEU A 57 -0.91 -8.45 -18.13
C LEU A 57 -1.14 -7.69 -19.44
N GLY A 58 -0.12 -7.00 -19.96
CA GLY A 58 -0.22 -6.21 -21.20
C GLY A 58 -1.16 -5.01 -21.10
N ILE A 59 -1.54 -4.62 -19.88
CA ILE A 59 -2.51 -3.56 -19.64
C ILE A 59 -1.77 -2.21 -19.73
N ARG A 60 -2.31 -1.30 -20.53
CA ARG A 60 -1.73 0.04 -20.70
C ARG A 60 -1.81 0.84 -19.40
N ILE A 61 -0.76 1.61 -19.12
CA ILE A 61 -0.71 2.53 -17.98
C ILE A 61 -1.51 3.78 -18.32
N ASN A 62 -2.81 3.72 -18.06
CA ASN A 62 -3.74 4.86 -18.14
C ASN A 62 -4.08 5.35 -16.72
N PHE A 63 -4.69 6.53 -16.62
CA PHE A 63 -5.13 7.10 -15.34
C PHE A 63 -6.04 6.13 -14.57
N GLU A 64 -7.07 5.59 -15.23
CA GLU A 64 -8.03 4.66 -14.64
C GLU A 64 -7.36 3.40 -14.09
N ASN A 65 -6.54 2.73 -14.91
CA ASN A 65 -5.83 1.51 -14.52
C ASN A 65 -4.87 1.75 -13.35
N SER A 66 -4.23 2.93 -13.32
CA SER A 66 -3.32 3.30 -12.24
C SER A 66 -4.06 3.45 -10.92
N VAL A 67 -5.22 4.13 -10.94
CA VAL A 67 -6.07 4.29 -9.75
C VAL A 67 -6.59 2.92 -9.28
N TYR A 68 -7.08 2.07 -10.19
CA TYR A 68 -7.52 0.71 -9.86
C TYR A 68 -6.40 -0.12 -9.21
N MET A 69 -5.17 -0.04 -9.73
CA MET A 69 -4.03 -0.75 -9.14
C MET A 69 -3.70 -0.27 -7.74
N ILE A 70 -3.70 1.04 -7.50
CA ILE A 70 -3.42 1.61 -6.18
C ILE A 70 -4.49 1.17 -5.17
N LEU A 71 -5.76 1.18 -5.57
CA LEU A 71 -6.86 0.68 -4.74
C LEU A 71 -6.69 -0.81 -4.44
N LEU A 72 -6.39 -1.62 -5.45
CA LEU A 72 -6.19 -3.06 -5.29
C LEU A 72 -5.00 -3.37 -4.36
N LEU A 73 -3.88 -2.65 -4.52
CA LEU A 73 -2.73 -2.73 -3.60
C LEU A 73 -3.10 -2.39 -2.16
N THR A 74 -3.89 -1.35 -1.95
CA THR A 74 -4.32 -0.93 -0.63
C THR A 74 -5.25 -1.96 0.00
N LEU A 75 -6.21 -2.48 -0.76
CA LEU A 75 -7.12 -3.54 -0.32
C LEU A 75 -6.36 -4.83 0.03
N ALA A 76 -5.37 -5.22 -0.78
CA ALA A 76 -4.53 -6.36 -0.50
C ALA A 76 -3.77 -6.20 0.83
N ALA A 77 -3.17 -5.02 1.06
CA ALA A 77 -2.50 -4.72 2.33
C ALA A 77 -3.46 -4.82 3.53
N LEU A 78 -4.65 -4.24 3.41
CA LEU A 78 -5.67 -4.31 4.47
C LEU A 78 -6.12 -5.74 4.75
N PHE A 79 -6.29 -6.55 3.70
CA PHE A 79 -6.64 -7.97 3.86
C PHE A 79 -5.56 -8.73 4.63
N VAL A 80 -4.28 -8.49 4.31
CA VAL A 80 -3.14 -9.05 5.05
C VAL A 80 -3.13 -8.60 6.51
N VAL A 81 -3.40 -7.32 6.79
CA VAL A 81 -3.49 -6.80 8.18
C VAL A 81 -4.58 -7.53 8.96
N ILE A 82 -5.78 -7.66 8.39
CA ILE A 82 -6.91 -8.32 9.06
C ILE A 82 -6.57 -9.80 9.30
N PHE A 83 -6.00 -10.47 8.31
CA PHE A 83 -5.62 -11.88 8.42
C PHE A 83 -4.54 -12.11 9.49
N ARG A 84 -3.49 -11.25 9.54
CA ARG A 84 -2.48 -11.30 10.61
C ARG A 84 -3.10 -11.07 11.98
N ARG A 85 -3.96 -10.06 12.12
CA ARG A 85 -4.66 -9.78 13.39
C ARG A 85 -5.52 -10.97 13.83
N TYR A 86 -6.25 -11.59 12.92
CA TYR A 86 -7.08 -12.76 13.22
C TYR A 86 -6.24 -13.95 13.73
N ASN A 87 -5.10 -14.22 13.09
CA ASN A 87 -4.19 -15.29 13.53
C ASN A 87 -3.53 -15.00 14.89
N ILE A 88 -3.15 -13.75 15.15
CA ILE A 88 -2.58 -13.35 16.45
C ILE A 88 -3.62 -13.54 17.56
N VAL A 89 -4.88 -13.09 17.34
CA VAL A 89 -5.96 -13.25 18.33
C VAL A 89 -6.28 -14.73 18.55
N ARG A 90 -6.31 -15.54 17.49
CA ARG A 90 -6.54 -16.99 17.60
C ARG A 90 -5.42 -17.71 18.36
N SER A 91 -4.17 -17.28 18.20
CA SER A 91 -3.02 -17.86 18.91
C SER A 91 -3.00 -17.54 20.41
N LYS A 92 -3.62 -16.43 20.84
CA LYS A 92 -3.71 -16.04 22.26
C LYS A 92 -4.82 -16.75 23.04
N ASN A 93 -5.75 -17.41 22.32
CA ASN A 93 -6.93 -18.06 22.87
C ASN A 93 -6.81 -19.60 22.91
N LYS A 94 -5.61 -20.12 22.66
CA LYS A 94 -5.18 -21.50 22.91
C LYS A 94 -4.22 -21.50 24.08
#